data_AF-A0AAW4X3S4-F1
#
_entry.id   AF-A0AAW4X3S4-F1
#
_cell.length_a   1.000
_cell.length_b   1.000
_cell.length_c   1.000
_cell.angle_alpha   90.00
_cell.angle_beta   90.00
_cell.angle_gamma   90.00
#
_symmetry.space_group_name_H-M   'P 1'
#
loop_
_entity.id
_entity.type
_entity.pdbx_description
1 polymer ?
#
loop_
_entity_poly.entity_id
_entity_poly.type
_entity_poly.pdbx_seq_one_letter_code
_entity_poly.pdbx_strand_id
1 'polypeptide(L)' 'MTLTERQSKVEIVLNVHEKTADAINQHLSQWLRKFPRHFFKSITFDNGKEFAGWREIANQFDLHTYFA' A
#
# COMPACT_ATOMS: atom_id res chain seq x y z
N MET A 1 -3.86 6.14 -6.93
CA MET A 1 -3.56 5.89 -5.51
C MET A 1 -2.32 6.69 -5.16
N THR A 2 -2.29 7.35 -4.00
CA THR A 2 -1.11 8.11 -3.55
C THR A 2 -0.58 7.49 -2.27
N LEU A 3 0.73 7.27 -2.21
CA LEU A 3 1.44 6.82 -1.01
C LEU A 3 2.34 7.96 -0.54
N THR A 4 2.32 8.25 0.76
CA THR A 4 3.14 9.30 1.35
C THR A 4 4.05 8.69 2.42
N GLU A 5 5.35 8.85 2.25
CA GLU A 5 6.33 8.50 3.28
C GLU A 5 6.38 9.63 4.32
N ARG A 6 6.09 9.30 5.59
CA ARG A 6 5.80 10.30 6.63
C ARG A 6 7.01 11.15 7.01
N GLN A 7 8.23 10.60 6.97
CA GLN A 7 9.45 11.27 7.43
C GLN A 7 10.03 12.20 6.36
N SER A 8 10.33 11.67 5.18
CA SER A 8 10.92 12.39 4.04
C SER A 8 9.90 13.21 3.24
N LYS A 9 8.60 12.99 3.44
CA LYS A 9 7.51 13.60 2.67
C LYS A 9 7.53 13.25 1.18
N VAL A 10 8.22 12.18 0.79
CA VAL A 10 8.14 11.66 -0.57
C VAL A 10 6.72 11.20 -0.85
N GLU A 11 6.16 11.69 -1.95
CA GLU A 11 4.89 11.27 -2.49
C GLU A 11 5.10 10.40 -3.72
N ILE A 12 4.44 9.24 -3.72
CA ILE A 12 4.43 8.31 -4.84
C ILE A 12 3.00 8.24 -5.37
N VAL A 13 2.82 8.60 -6.63
CA VAL A 13 1.53 8.49 -7.32
C VAL A 13 1.54 7.24 -8.18
N LEU A 14 0.68 6.29 -7.83
CA LEU A 14 0.40 5.11 -8.64
C LEU A 14 -0.86 5.37 -9.46
N ASN A 15 -0.72 5.39 -10.78
CA ASN A 15 -1.87 5.51 -11.67
C ASN A 15 -2.66 4.19 -11.68
N VAL A 16 -3.81 4.20 -10.99
CA VAL A 16 -4.73 3.06 -10.90
C VAL A 16 -6.05 3.53 -11.49
N HIS A 17 -6.48 2.89 -12.59
CA HIS A 17 -7.67 3.29 -13.33
C HIS A 17 -8.97 2.78 -12.67
N GLU A 18 -8.89 1.70 -11.88
CA GLU A 18 -10.02 1.09 -11.19
C GLU A 18 -9.86 1.17 -9.66
N LYS A 19 -10.90 1.64 -8.96
CA LYS A 19 -10.89 1.79 -7.49
C LYS A 19 -11.45 0.56 -6.75
N THR A 20 -11.29 -0.63 -7.32
CA THR A 20 -11.70 -1.88 -6.65
C THR A 20 -10.58 -2.36 -5.71
N ALA A 21 -10.94 -3.11 -4.66
CA ALA A 21 -9.96 -3.64 -3.73
C ALA A 21 -8.91 -4.52 -4.41
N ASP A 22 -9.34 -5.35 -5.37
CA ASP A 22 -8.45 -6.18 -6.17
C ASP A 22 -7.46 -5.36 -7.00
N ALA A 23 -7.93 -4.34 -7.73
CA ALA A 23 -7.07 -3.49 -8.55
C ALA A 23 -6.04 -2.74 -7.68
N ILE A 24 -6.49 -2.15 -6.57
CA ILE A 24 -5.61 -1.46 -5.62
C ILE A 24 -4.52 -2.41 -5.08
N ASN A 25 -4.91 -3.60 -4.62
CA ASN A 25 -3.97 -4.59 -4.11
C ASN A 25 -2.96 -5.06 -5.15
N GLN A 26 -3.41 -5.34 -6.37
CA GLN A 26 -2.52 -5.76 -7.46
C GLN A 26 -1.48 -4.67 -7.76
N HIS A 27 -1.92 -3.42 -7.93
CA HIS A 27 -1.01 -2.30 -8.21
C HIS A 27 -0.04 -2.05 -7.05
N LEU A 28 -0.52 -2.09 -5.80
CA LEU A 28 0.31 -1.89 -4.61
C LEU A 28 1.35 -3.03 -4.46
N SER A 29 0.93 -4.28 -4.62
CA SER A 29 1.81 -5.45 -4.54
C SER A 29 2.90 -5.43 -5.62
N GLN A 30 2.53 -5.12 -6.87
CA GLN A 30 3.51 -4.98 -7.97
C GLN A 30 4.52 -3.87 -7.70
N TRP A 31 4.10 -2.76 -7.10
CA TRP A 31 4.98 -1.66 -6.77
C TRP A 31 5.90 -1.99 -5.58
N LEU A 32 5.37 -2.57 -4.49
CA LEU A 32 6.16 -2.98 -3.32
C LEU A 32 7.24 -4.01 -3.67
N ARG A 33 6.99 -4.92 -4.63
CA ARG A 33 7.97 -5.90 -5.13
C ARG A 33 9.23 -5.29 -5.74
N LYS A 34 9.21 -3.99 -6.09
CA LYS A 34 10.38 -3.29 -6.63
C LYS A 34 11.42 -2.97 -5.55
N PHE A 35 11.06 -3.11 -4.27
CA PHE A 35 11.92 -2.81 -3.15
C PHE A 35 12.40 -4.08 -2.46
N PRO A 36 13.58 -4.05 -1.81
CA PRO A 36 14.03 -5.14 -0.97
C PRO A 36 13.02 -5.47 0.14
N ARG A 37 13.06 -6.72 0.61
CA ARG A 37 12.26 -7.13 1.77
C ARG A 37 12.60 -6.27 2.99
N HIS A 38 11.60 -5.93 3.80
CA HIS A 38 11.72 -5.07 4.99
C HIS A 38 12.16 -3.62 4.73
N PHE A 39 12.13 -3.16 3.47
CA PHE A 39 12.38 -1.74 3.16
C PHE A 39 11.32 -0.83 3.80
N PHE A 40 10.04 -1.22 3.71
CA PHE A 40 8.95 -0.58 4.43
C PHE A 40 8.67 -1.35 5.73
N LYS A 41 8.48 -0.62 6.83
CA LYS A 41 8.19 -1.21 8.16
C LYS A 41 6.70 -1.28 8.45
N SER A 42 5.95 -0.30 7.95
CA SER A 42 4.53 -0.17 8.22
C SER A 42 3.83 0.54 7.07
N ILE A 43 2.53 0.29 6.94
CA ILE A 43 1.63 1.01 6.06
C ILE A 43 0.41 1.46 6.86
N THR A 44 -0.09 2.66 6.57
CA THR A 44 -1.34 3.16 7.14
C THR A 44 -2.34 3.31 6.01
N PHE A 45 -3.50 2.68 6.16
CA PHE A 45 -4.61 2.81 5.22
C PHE A 45 -5.66 3.76 5.79
N ASP A 46 -6.43 4.40 4.92
CA ASP A 46 -7.73 4.93 5.33
C ASP A 46 -8.78 3.81 5.36
N ASN A 47 -9.96 4.09 5.91
CA ASN A 47 -11.05 3.12 6.01
C ASN A 47 -11.87 2.98 4.69
N GLY A 48 -11.28 3.33 3.54
CA GLY A 48 -11.86 3.17 2.23
C GLY A 48 -12.08 1.71 1.85
N LYS A 49 -13.20 1.43 1.18
CA LYS A 49 -13.55 0.06 0.73
C LYS A 49 -12.58 -0.48 -0.31
N GLU A 50 -11.95 0.42 -1.06
CA GLU A 50 -10.88 0.10 -2.00
C GLU A 50 -9.62 -0.47 -1.33
N PHE A 51 -9.51 -0.42 0.01
CA PHE A 51 -8.42 -1.03 0.77
C PHE A 51 -8.88 -2.26 1.57
N ALA A 52 -10.07 -2.81 1.32
CA ALA A 52 -10.60 -3.95 2.07
C ALA A 52 -9.69 -5.19 2.08
N GLY A 53 -8.81 -5.33 1.08
CA GLY A 53 -7.79 -6.39 0.99
C GLY A 53 -6.42 -6.01 1.59
N TRP A 54 -6.36 -5.06 2.51
CA TRP A 54 -5.12 -4.61 3.14
C TRP A 54 -4.33 -5.76 3.81
N ARG A 55 -5.02 -6.77 4.31
CA ARG A 55 -4.42 -7.85 5.11
C ARG A 55 -3.54 -8.77 4.26
N GLU A 56 -3.95 -9.01 3.02
CA GLU A 56 -3.17 -9.77 2.04
C GLU A 56 -1.84 -9.08 1.75
N ILE A 57 -1.85 -7.74 1.58
CA ILE A 57 -0.65 -6.94 1.39
C ILE A 57 0.23 -6.99 2.65
N ALA A 58 -0.34 -6.75 3.82
CA ALA A 58 0.39 -6.75 5.08
C ALA A 58 1.13 -8.08 5.32
N ASN A 59 0.45 -9.20 5.10
CA ASN A 59 1.03 -10.53 5.27
C ASN A 59 2.10 -10.85 4.21
N GLN A 60 1.85 -10.48 2.94
CA GLN A 60 2.79 -10.77 1.85
C GLN A 60 4.12 -10.02 2.01
N PHE A 61 4.08 -8.78 2.54
CA PHE A 61 5.24 -7.91 2.65
C PHE A 61 5.76 -7.73 4.09
N ASP A 62 5.16 -8.43 5.06
CA ASP A 62 5.52 -8.37 6.48
C ASP A 62 5.47 -6.93 7.04
N LEU A 63 4.33 -6.26 6.84
CA LEU A 63 4.13 -4.86 7.20
C LEU A 63 3.24 -4.72 8.43
N HIS A 64 3.67 -3.88 9.38
CA HIS A 64 2.78 -3.40 10.42
C HIS A 64 1.67 -2.55 9.79
N THR A 65 0.42 -2.81 10.16
CA THR A 65 -0.75 -2.13 9.59
C THR A 65 -1.40 -1.23 10.62
N TYR A 66 -1.73 -0.01 10.21
CA TYR A 66 -2.51 0.96 10.98
C TYR A 66 -3.64 1.53 10.14
N PHE A 67 -4.63 2.14 10.80
CA PHE A 67 -5.73 2.84 10.15
C PHE A 67 -5.79 4.28 10.66
N ALA A 68 -6.04 5.22 9.74
CA ALA A 68 -6.26 6.63 10.04
C ALA A 68 -7.75 6.96 10.16
#